data_AF-A0A7K2P054-F1
#
_entry.id   AF-A0A7K2P054-F1
#
_cell.length_a   1.000
_cell.length_b   1.000
_cell.length_c   1.000
_cell.angle_alpha   90.00
_cell.angle_beta   90.00
_cell.angle_gamma   90.00
#
_symmetry.space_group_name_H-M   'P 1'
#
loop_
_entity.id
_entity.type
_entity.pdbx_description
1 polymer ?
#
loop_
_entity_poly.entity_id
_entity_poly.type
_entity_poly.pdbx_seq_one_letter_code
_entity_poly.pdbx_strand_id
1 'polypeptide(L)'
;DPARAEAAFDAIATAGRDAMTQLRRILGVLKEEEREPGPRRLPQPGLTALPGLVRGVGESAGLRVELRTTGEPDALPADTEVAAYRIVQEALTNTVKHAYASCAVVGLDWAEDGVTLTVTDDGRGPAAP
;
A
#
# COMPACT_ATOMS: atom_id res chain seq x y z
N ASP A 1 -30.93 -5.51 41.77
CA ASP A 1 -31.16 -4.08 41.51
C ASP A 1 -31.47 -3.91 40.03
N PRO A 2 -32.75 -3.73 39.65
CA PRO A 2 -33.20 -3.68 38.26
C PRO A 2 -32.50 -2.59 37.44
N ALA A 3 -32.23 -1.43 38.05
CA ALA A 3 -31.58 -0.31 37.38
C ALA A 3 -30.12 -0.63 37.00
N ARG A 4 -29.41 -1.41 37.82
CA ARG A 4 -28.06 -1.92 37.49
C ARG A 4 -28.06 -2.93 36.35
N ALA A 5 -29.10 -3.75 36.24
CA ALA A 5 -29.21 -4.73 35.17
C ALA A 5 -29.47 -4.03 33.82
N GLU A 6 -30.38 -3.05 33.79
CA GLU A 6 -30.64 -2.23 32.58
C GLU A 6 -29.39 -1.48 32.11
N ALA A 7 -28.67 -0.82 33.02
CA ALA A 7 -27.43 -0.13 32.69
C ALA A 7 -26.34 -1.07 32.13
N ALA A 8 -26.26 -2.30 32.62
CA ALA A 8 -25.31 -3.30 32.12
C ALA A 8 -25.69 -3.78 30.71
N PHE A 9 -26.97 -3.99 30.41
CA PHE A 9 -27.43 -4.36 29.07
C PHE A 9 -27.22 -3.23 28.06
N ASP A 10 -27.43 -1.98 28.45
CA ASP A 10 -27.14 -0.82 27.58
C ASP A 10 -25.66 -0.67 27.27
N ALA A 11 -24.79 -0.92 28.25
CA ALA A 11 -23.35 -0.93 28.06
C ALA A 11 -22.92 -2.04 27.09
N ILE A 12 -23.47 -3.25 27.23
CA ILE A 12 -23.21 -4.38 26.32
C ILE A 12 -23.71 -4.08 24.91
N ALA A 13 -24.92 -3.53 24.77
CA ALA A 13 -25.49 -3.18 23.47
C ALA A 13 -24.67 -2.09 22.76
N THR A 14 -24.13 -1.14 23.53
CA THR A 14 -23.24 -0.08 23.01
C THR A 14 -21.91 -0.66 22.55
N ALA A 15 -21.25 -1.46 23.38
CA ALA A 15 -20.01 -2.13 23.03
C ALA A 15 -20.16 -3.03 21.78
N GLY A 16 -21.30 -3.73 21.64
CA GLY A 16 -21.60 -4.53 20.45
C GLY A 16 -21.75 -3.70 19.16
N ARG A 17 -22.42 -2.54 19.23
CA ARG A 17 -22.53 -1.62 18.08
C ARG A 17 -21.19 -1.01 17.70
N ASP A 18 -20.36 -0.70 18.69
CA ASP A 18 -19.02 -0.15 18.48
C ASP A 18 -18.10 -1.17 17.81
N ALA A 19 -18.10 -2.41 18.30
CA ALA A 19 -17.36 -3.52 17.70
C ALA A 19 -17.79 -3.77 16.23
N MET A 20 -19.09 -3.77 15.95
CA MET A 20 -19.61 -3.90 14.57
C MET A 20 -19.22 -2.72 13.68
N THR A 21 -19.10 -1.52 14.24
CA THR A 21 -18.64 -0.32 13.52
C THR A 21 -17.14 -0.39 13.23
N GLN A 22 -16.35 -0.92 14.16
CA GLN A 22 -14.92 -1.17 13.95
C GLN A 22 -14.69 -2.26 12.90
N LEU A 23 -15.43 -3.37 12.96
CA LEU A 23 -15.36 -4.42 11.94
C LEU A 23 -15.75 -3.90 10.56
N ARG A 24 -16.81 -3.10 10.45
CA ARG A 24 -17.19 -2.47 9.17
C ARG A 24 -16.14 -1.49 8.65
N ARG A 25 -15.39 -0.81 9.52
CA ARG A 25 -14.26 0.05 9.12
C ARG A 25 -13.09 -0.77 8.61
N ILE A 26 -12.71 -1.85 9.31
CA ILE A 26 -11.62 -2.74 8.87
C ILE A 26 -11.96 -3.41 7.53
N LEU A 27 -13.20 -3.90 7.39
CA LEU A 27 -13.70 -4.44 6.11
C LEU A 27 -13.87 -3.36 5.03
N GLY A 28 -14.08 -2.10 5.44
CA GLY A 28 -14.14 -0.93 4.56
C GLY A 28 -12.79 -0.60 3.95
N VAL A 29 -11.71 -0.63 4.75
CA VAL A 29 -10.32 -0.41 4.29
C VAL A 29 -9.91 -1.45 3.24
N LEU A 30 -10.26 -2.72 3.44
CA LEU A 30 -10.03 -3.79 2.43
C LEU A 30 -10.87 -3.61 1.16
N LYS A 31 -12.02 -2.92 1.24
CA LYS A 31 -12.89 -2.61 0.09
C LYS A 31 -12.58 -1.28 -0.58
N GLU A 32 -11.90 -0.35 0.09
CA GLU A 32 -11.46 0.91 -0.48
C GLU A 32 -10.34 0.69 -1.50
N GLU A 33 -9.53 -0.35 -1.33
CA GLU A 33 -8.61 -0.85 -2.37
C GLU A 33 -9.34 -1.35 -3.64
N GLU A 34 -10.60 -1.78 -3.53
CA GLU A 34 -11.46 -2.13 -4.67
C GLU A 34 -12.32 -0.96 -5.19
N ARG A 35 -12.34 0.19 -4.51
CA ARG A 35 -13.39 1.19 -4.72
C ARG A 35 -12.92 2.64 -4.54
N GLU A 36 -11.91 3.04 -5.29
CA GLU A 36 -11.84 4.44 -5.70
C GLU A 36 -12.95 4.75 -6.72
N PRO A 37 -13.79 5.79 -6.51
CA PRO A 37 -14.74 6.25 -7.52
C PRO A 37 -14.01 7.07 -8.60
N GLY A 38 -13.13 6.41 -9.35
CA GLY A 38 -12.51 6.92 -10.59
C GLY A 38 -13.18 6.35 -11.84
N PRO A 39 -13.01 6.96 -13.03
CA PRO A 39 -13.69 6.53 -14.24
C PRO A 39 -13.36 5.06 -14.56
N ARG A 40 -14.42 4.31 -14.90
CA ARG A 40 -14.40 2.87 -15.20
C ARG A 40 -13.13 2.40 -15.93
N ARG A 41 -12.45 1.42 -15.35
CA ARG A 41 -11.74 0.31 -16.03
C ARG A 41 -10.69 0.72 -17.07
N LEU A 42 -9.74 1.57 -16.70
CA LEU A 42 -8.42 1.40 -17.32
C LEU A 42 -7.80 0.13 -16.73
N PRO A 43 -7.18 -0.76 -17.54
CA PRO A 43 -6.44 -1.88 -17.00
C PRO A 43 -5.43 -1.35 -15.97
N GLN A 44 -5.38 -1.98 -14.80
CA GLN A 44 -4.43 -1.54 -13.78
C GLN A 44 -3.01 -1.71 -14.32
N PRO A 45 -2.12 -0.73 -14.10
CA PRO A 45 -0.74 -0.82 -14.55
C PRO A 45 -0.01 -1.99 -13.86
N GLY A 46 0.73 -2.77 -14.65
CA GLY A 46 1.65 -3.79 -14.16
C GLY A 46 3.09 -3.30 -14.10
N LEU A 47 4.05 -4.22 -13.94
CA LEU A 47 5.47 -3.89 -13.76
C LEU A 47 6.09 -3.07 -14.90
N THR A 48 5.59 -3.22 -16.13
CA THR A 48 6.05 -2.45 -17.31
C THR A 48 5.80 -0.94 -17.19
N ALA A 49 4.89 -0.52 -16.30
CA ALA A 49 4.60 0.88 -16.04
C ALA A 49 5.49 1.51 -14.96
N LEU A 50 6.32 0.72 -14.26
CA LEU A 50 7.20 1.22 -13.20
C LEU A 50 8.19 2.32 -13.65
N PRO A 51 8.81 2.25 -14.84
CA PRO A 51 9.67 3.34 -15.32
C PRO A 51 8.95 4.69 -15.40
N GLY A 52 7.66 4.69 -15.76
CA GLY A 52 6.83 5.89 -15.78
C GLY A 52 6.52 6.42 -14.38
N LEU A 53 6.20 5.50 -13.46
CA LEU A 53 5.92 5.81 -12.06
C LEU A 53 7.13 6.46 -11.36
N VAL A 54 8.31 5.83 -11.44
CA VAL A 54 9.53 6.33 -10.75
C VAL A 54 9.94 7.71 -11.26
N ARG A 55 9.84 7.93 -12.58
CA ARG A 55 10.12 9.23 -13.19
C ARG A 55 9.14 10.30 -12.71
N GLY A 56 7.83 9.99 -12.73
CA GLY A 56 6.80 10.94 -12.31
C GLY A 56 6.93 11.34 -10.83
N VAL A 57 7.25 10.38 -9.96
CA VAL A 57 7.53 10.67 -8.54
C VAL A 57 8.77 11.55 -8.42
N GLY A 58 9.86 11.24 -9.12
CA GLY A 58 11.09 12.01 -9.01
C GLY A 58 10.96 13.45 -9.50
N GLU A 59 10.24 13.67 -10.60
CA GLU A 59 9.98 15.01 -11.14
C GLU A 59 9.06 15.84 -10.23
N SER A 60 8.01 15.23 -9.66
CA SER A 60 7.01 15.95 -8.86
C SER A 60 7.44 16.21 -7.42
N ALA A 61 8.19 15.29 -6.81
CA ALA A 61 8.59 15.38 -5.40
C ALA A 61 10.05 15.82 -5.21
N GLY A 62 10.85 15.93 -6.28
CA GLY A 62 12.28 16.21 -6.18
C GLY A 62 13.09 15.08 -5.55
N LEU A 63 12.54 13.88 -5.48
CA LEU A 63 13.16 12.67 -4.94
C LEU A 63 13.97 11.97 -6.05
N ARG A 64 15.24 11.65 -5.83
CA ARG A 64 15.97 10.81 -6.80
C ARG A 64 15.48 9.37 -6.67
N VAL A 65 14.77 8.87 -7.68
CA VAL A 65 14.30 7.47 -7.69
C VAL A 65 15.06 6.67 -8.75
N GLU A 66 15.71 5.59 -8.34
CA GLU A 66 16.39 4.65 -9.23
C GLU A 66 15.59 3.34 -9.33
N LEU A 67 15.41 2.83 -10.55
CA LEU A 67 14.86 1.50 -10.80
C LEU A 67 15.99 0.56 -11.21
N ARG A 68 16.20 -0.51 -10.45
CA ARG A 68 17.19 -1.55 -10.72
C ARG A 68 16.47 -2.87 -10.99
N THR A 69 16.88 -3.53 -12.07
CA THR A 69 16.39 -4.87 -12.40
C THR A 69 17.59 -5.79 -12.54
N THR A 70 17.56 -6.91 -11.85
CA THR A 70 18.55 -8.00 -11.92
C THR A 70 17.84 -9.30 -12.28
N GLY A 71 18.58 -10.21 -12.93
CA GLY A 71 17.99 -11.41 -13.54
C GLY A 71 17.24 -11.11 -14.84
N GLU A 72 16.60 -12.14 -15.40
CA GLU A 72 15.79 -12.04 -16.62
C GLU A 72 14.31 -11.98 -16.24
N PRO A 73 13.56 -10.94 -16.68
CA PRO A 73 12.13 -10.85 -16.42
C PRO A 73 11.35 -12.03 -17.00
N ASP A 74 10.44 -12.58 -16.21
CA ASP A 74 9.51 -13.62 -16.65
C ASP A 74 8.05 -13.20 -16.43
N ALA A 75 7.12 -13.92 -17.05
CA ALA A 75 5.70 -13.67 -16.92
C ALA A 75 5.22 -13.95 -15.48
N LEU A 76 4.59 -12.95 -14.87
CA LEU A 76 3.86 -13.12 -13.63
C LEU A 76 2.34 -13.20 -13.92
N PRO A 77 1.56 -13.83 -13.02
CA PRO A 77 0.11 -13.68 -13.05
C PRO A 77 -0.26 -12.19 -13.02
N ALA A 78 -1.25 -11.78 -13.81
CA ALA A 78 -1.64 -10.37 -13.94
C ALA A 78 -1.93 -9.69 -12.59
N ASP A 79 -2.61 -10.41 -11.69
CA ASP A 79 -2.91 -9.90 -10.35
C ASP A 79 -1.63 -9.66 -9.51
N THR A 80 -0.58 -10.47 -9.73
CA THR A 80 0.73 -10.30 -9.08
C THR A 80 1.45 -9.07 -9.63
N GLU A 81 1.41 -8.82 -10.94
CA GLU A 81 2.00 -7.60 -11.53
C GLU A 81 1.32 -6.32 -11.00
N VAL A 82 -0.01 -6.36 -10.91
CA VAL A 82 -0.81 -5.24 -10.38
C VAL A 82 -0.49 -5.00 -8.90
N ALA A 83 -0.45 -6.06 -8.09
CA ALA A 83 -0.09 -5.96 -6.68
C ALA A 83 1.33 -5.40 -6.50
N ALA A 84 2.31 -5.90 -7.24
CA ALA A 84 3.69 -5.42 -7.18
C ALA A 84 3.80 -3.94 -7.58
N TYR A 85 3.10 -3.52 -8.64
CA TYR A 85 3.03 -2.10 -9.03
C TYR A 85 2.46 -1.24 -7.90
N ARG A 86 1.37 -1.66 -7.26
CA ARG A 86 0.74 -0.93 -6.16
C ARG A 86 1.64 -0.84 -4.93
N ILE A 87 2.37 -1.91 -4.62
CA ILE A 87 3.37 -1.91 -3.53
C ILE A 87 4.43 -0.84 -3.80
N VAL A 88 4.97 -0.75 -5.01
CA VAL A 88 5.96 0.30 -5.35
C VAL A 88 5.34 1.69 -5.23
N GLN A 89 4.13 1.88 -5.77
CA GLN A 89 3.43 3.16 -5.73
C GLN A 89 3.22 3.65 -4.29
N GLU A 90 2.73 2.78 -3.42
CA GLU A 90 2.48 3.12 -2.03
C GLU A 90 3.79 3.34 -1.25
N ALA A 91 4.80 2.49 -1.48
CA ALA A 91 6.12 2.65 -0.86
C ALA A 91 6.75 4.01 -1.21
N LEU A 92 6.74 4.40 -2.50
CA LEU A 92 7.24 5.71 -2.92
C LEU A 92 6.40 6.86 -2.37
N THR A 93 5.08 6.69 -2.29
CA THR A 93 4.18 7.67 -1.66
C THR A 93 4.55 7.88 -0.20
N ASN A 94 4.85 6.79 0.53
CA ASN A 94 5.29 6.84 1.92
C ASN A 94 6.67 7.48 2.06
N THR A 95 7.62 7.16 1.19
CA THR A 95 8.93 7.84 1.17
C THR A 95 8.77 9.36 1.03
N VAL A 96 7.96 9.81 0.06
CA VAL A 96 7.71 11.24 -0.18
C VAL A 96 7.01 11.91 1.01
N LYS A 97 6.00 11.26 1.58
CA LYS A 97 5.20 11.85 2.66
C LYS A 97 5.88 11.82 4.02
N HIS A 98 6.72 10.83 4.28
CA HIS A 98 7.11 10.47 5.66
C HIS A 98 8.61 10.30 5.89
N ALA A 99 9.41 9.95 4.89
CA ALA A 99 10.80 9.55 5.14
C ALA A 99 11.80 10.72 5.21
N TYR A 100 11.44 11.90 4.68
CA TYR A 100 12.39 13.01 4.44
C TYR A 100 13.64 12.56 3.67
N ALA A 101 13.47 11.58 2.78
CA ALA A 101 14.52 11.01 1.95
C ALA A 101 14.91 11.96 0.80
N SER A 102 16.15 11.83 0.35
CA SER A 102 16.66 12.47 -0.87
C SER A 102 16.79 11.49 -2.04
N CYS A 103 16.84 10.19 -1.72
CA CYS A 103 17.01 9.11 -2.67
C CYS A 103 16.14 7.89 -2.30
N ALA A 104 15.60 7.22 -3.31
CA ALA A 104 14.95 5.92 -3.20
C ALA A 104 15.40 4.98 -4.32
N VAL A 105 15.45 3.68 -4.03
CA VAL A 105 15.79 2.62 -4.97
C VAL A 105 14.66 1.60 -4.97
N VAL A 106 14.10 1.35 -6.16
CA VAL A 106 13.18 0.25 -6.44
C VAL A 106 13.99 -0.86 -7.11
N GLY A 107 14.11 -2.01 -6.44
CA GLY A 107 14.81 -3.19 -6.93
C GLY A 107 13.83 -4.30 -7.31
N LEU A 108 14.01 -4.86 -8.50
CA LEU A 108 13.36 -6.08 -8.97
C LEU A 108 14.44 -7.13 -9.23
N ASP A 109 14.49 -8.16 -8.40
CA ASP A 109 15.43 -9.27 -8.55
C ASP A 109 14.68 -10.53 -9.00
N TRP A 110 14.90 -10.94 -10.24
CA TRP A 110 14.24 -12.08 -10.87
C TRP A 110 15.07 -13.35 -10.69
N ALA A 111 14.41 -14.39 -10.15
CA ALA A 111 14.97 -15.72 -9.93
C ALA A 111 14.02 -16.80 -10.50
N GLU A 112 14.46 -18.06 -10.47
CA GLU A 112 13.67 -19.18 -11.02
C GLU A 112 12.31 -19.38 -10.32
N ASP A 113 12.18 -18.95 -9.05
CA ASP A 113 10.98 -19.10 -8.22
C ASP A 113 10.10 -17.84 -8.15
N GLY A 114 10.51 -16.74 -8.79
CA GLY A 114 9.71 -15.53 -8.87
C GLY A 114 10.52 -14.24 -8.88
N VAL A 115 9.92 -13.16 -8.39
CA VAL A 115 10.56 -11.85 -8.29
C VAL A 115 10.57 -11.37 -6.84
N THR A 116 11.72 -10.86 -6.40
CA THR A 116 11.84 -10.12 -5.14
C THR A 116 11.75 -8.63 -5.44
N LEU A 117 10.73 -7.98 -4.90
CA LEU A 117 10.57 -6.53 -4.95
C LEU A 117 11.09 -5.90 -3.66
N THR A 118 12.03 -4.96 -3.79
CA THR A 118 12.55 -4.17 -2.66
C THR A 118 12.39 -2.68 -2.96
N VAL A 119 11.92 -1.90 -1.99
CA VAL A 119 11.94 -0.43 -2.04
C VAL A 119 12.72 0.07 -0.84
N THR A 120 13.76 0.84 -1.07
CA THR A 120 14.64 1.36 -0.01
C THR A 120 14.82 2.86 -0.22
N ASP A 121 14.83 3.63 0.86
CA ASP A 121 15.15 5.05 0.84
C ASP A 121 16.26 5.39 1.84
N ASP A 122 16.88 6.55 1.65
CA ASP A 122 17.93 7.09 2.53
C ASP A 122 17.39 7.97 3.66
N GLY A 123 16.08 7.93 3.86
CA GLY A 123 15.37 8.76 4.81
C GLY A 123 15.55 8.33 6.26
N ARG A 124 15.00 9.15 7.14
CA ARG A 124 14.87 8.86 8.56
C ARG A 124 13.42 8.49 8.76
N GLY A 125 13.08 7.24 8.42
CA GLY A 125 11.72 6.72 8.60
C GLY A 125 11.20 6.96 10.02
N PRO A 126 9.92 6.69 10.30
CA PRO A 126 9.38 6.83 11.66
C PRO A 126 10.27 6.02 12.62
N ALA A 127 10.67 6.65 13.74
CA ALA A 127 11.44 5.96 14.77
C ALA A 127 10.72 4.65 15.13
N ALA A 128 11.46 3.54 15.16
CA ALA A 128 10.90 2.25 15.53
C ALA A 128 10.18 2.39 16.91
N PRO A 129 8.97 1.80 17.06
CA PRO A 129 8.21 1.89 18.30
C PRO A 129 8.94 1.26 19.49
#